data_AF-A0A428GQ76-F1
#
_entry.id   AF-A0A428GQ76-F1
#
_cell.length_a   1.000
_cell.length_b   1.000
_cell.length_c   1.000
_cell.angle_alpha   90.00
_cell.angle_beta   90.00
_cell.angle_gamma   90.00
#
_symmetry.space_group_name_H-M   'P 1'
#
loop_
_entity.id
_entity.type
_entity.pdbx_description
1 polymer ?
#
loop_
_entity_poly.entity_id
_entity_poly.type
_entity_poly.pdbx_seq_one_letter_code
_entity_poly.pdbx_strand_id
1 'polypeptide(L)'
;MSYDYSSEIYSLQNQIADMSRERTEILKKISVLKQNKSKIESKKKAVSEQLATYDAIKNKAASNFIGTRRDDFDSKVKLLKGAVTSWINSTQNNIDLINQKIATYTAEASNLSIGMSYANKTLNYYVYMQNQNNK
;
A
#
# COMPACT_ATOMS: atom_id res chain seq x y z
N MET A 1 14.12 -8.18 -51.96
CA MET A 1 13.46 -9.05 -50.98
C MET A 1 12.70 -8.17 -50.02
N SER A 2 11.44 -8.48 -49.76
CA SER A 2 10.63 -7.78 -48.75
C SER A 2 11.06 -8.23 -47.35
N TYR A 3 11.10 -7.32 -46.38
CA TYR A 3 11.45 -7.66 -45.00
C TYR A 3 10.26 -8.33 -44.30
N ASP A 4 10.47 -9.44 -43.59
CA ASP A 4 9.42 -10.10 -42.80
C ASP A 4 9.47 -9.59 -41.35
N TYR A 5 8.41 -8.91 -40.92
CA TYR A 5 8.26 -8.34 -39.58
C TYR A 5 7.56 -9.29 -38.59
N SER A 6 7.26 -10.53 -38.99
CA SER A 6 6.49 -11.47 -38.16
C SER A 6 7.15 -11.74 -36.81
N SER A 7 8.48 -11.79 -36.76
CA SER A 7 9.24 -12.02 -35.52
C SER A 7 9.11 -10.83 -34.55
N GLU A 8 9.23 -9.61 -35.04
CA GLU A 8 9.08 -8.38 -34.26
C GLU A 8 7.66 -8.22 -33.74
N ILE A 9 6.67 -8.51 -34.58
CA ILE A 9 5.24 -8.50 -34.21
C ILE A 9 5.01 -9.48 -33.07
N TYR A 10 5.46 -10.73 -33.22
CA TYR A 10 5.29 -11.77 -32.18
C TYR A 10 5.99 -11.40 -30.87
N SER A 11 7.22 -10.89 -30.96
CA SER A 11 7.99 -10.43 -29.80
C SER A 11 7.27 -9.30 -29.05
N LEU A 12 6.77 -8.29 -29.76
CA LEU A 12 6.05 -7.16 -29.14
C LEU A 12 4.73 -7.60 -28.51
N GLN A 13 3.99 -8.48 -29.17
CA GLN A 13 2.74 -9.04 -28.61
C GLN A 13 2.99 -9.74 -27.28
N ASN A 14 4.06 -10.55 -27.20
CA ASN A 14 4.44 -11.21 -25.95
C ASN A 14 4.86 -10.21 -24.87
N GLN A 15 5.71 -9.23 -25.21
CA GLN A 15 6.13 -8.19 -24.27
C GLN A 15 4.93 -7.40 -23.71
N ILE A 16 3.96 -7.04 -24.55
CA ILE A 16 2.74 -6.36 -24.13
C ILE A 16 1.92 -7.24 -23.20
N ALA A 17 1.77 -8.54 -23.52
CA ALA A 17 1.05 -9.48 -22.68
C ALA A 17 1.71 -9.64 -21.30
N ASP A 18 3.03 -9.73 -21.25
CA ASP A 18 3.78 -9.87 -20.00
C ASP A 18 3.69 -8.61 -19.13
N MET A 19 3.90 -7.43 -19.71
CA MET A 19 3.72 -6.16 -19.00
C MET A 19 2.29 -5.99 -18.47
N SER A 20 1.28 -6.44 -19.22
CA SER A 20 -0.12 -6.40 -18.81
C SER A 20 -0.41 -7.30 -17.61
N ARG A 21 0.15 -8.53 -17.61
CA ARG A 21 0.05 -9.46 -16.47
C ARG A 21 0.74 -8.88 -15.24
N GLU A 22 1.97 -8.40 -15.39
CA GLU A 22 2.73 -7.78 -14.29
C GLU A 22 1.97 -6.60 -13.69
N ARG A 23 1.48 -5.69 -14.53
CA ARG A 23 0.68 -4.54 -14.08
C ARG A 23 -0.56 -4.97 -13.31
N THR A 24 -1.24 -6.01 -13.76
CA THR A 24 -2.43 -6.55 -13.08
C THR A 24 -2.09 -7.06 -11.69
N GLU A 25 -0.97 -7.79 -11.52
CA GLU A 25 -0.52 -8.26 -10.21
C GLU A 25 -0.12 -7.12 -9.28
N ILE A 26 0.53 -6.08 -9.81
CA ILE A 26 0.85 -4.86 -9.03
C ILE A 26 -0.43 -4.17 -8.54
N LEU A 27 -1.45 -4.04 -9.40
CA LEU A 27 -2.73 -3.45 -9.02
C LEU A 27 -3.45 -4.28 -7.94
N LYS A 28 -3.37 -5.61 -8.01
CA LYS A 28 -3.88 -6.49 -6.93
C LYS A 28 -3.14 -6.25 -5.60
N LYS A 29 -1.81 -6.16 -5.63
CA LYS A 29 -1.01 -5.83 -4.43
C LYS A 29 -1.41 -4.49 -3.83
N ILE A 30 -1.62 -3.45 -4.66
CA ILE A 30 -2.11 -2.14 -4.20
C ILE A 30 -3.47 -2.27 -3.51
N SER A 31 -4.40 -3.03 -4.09
CA SER A 31 -5.72 -3.25 -3.50
C SER A 31 -5.64 -3.88 -2.11
N VAL A 32 -4.83 -4.94 -1.96
CA VAL A 32 -4.59 -5.60 -0.66
C VAL A 32 -3.96 -4.65 0.35
N LEU A 33 -2.96 -3.86 -0.06
CA LEU A 33 -2.33 -2.87 0.82
C LEU A 33 -3.33 -1.82 1.30
N LYS A 34 -4.20 -1.29 0.42
CA LYS A 34 -5.26 -0.34 0.79
C LYS A 34 -6.23 -0.94 1.79
N GLN A 35 -6.66 -2.18 1.58
CA GLN A 35 -7.58 -2.87 2.49
C GLN A 35 -6.94 -3.08 3.88
N ASN A 36 -5.69 -3.53 3.92
CA ASN A 36 -4.98 -3.76 5.18
C ASN A 36 -4.68 -2.46 5.92
N LYS A 37 -4.29 -1.40 5.20
CA LYS A 37 -4.13 -0.05 5.74
C LYS A 37 -5.40 0.40 6.46
N SER A 38 -6.55 0.31 5.79
CA SER A 38 -7.84 0.72 6.37
C SER A 38 -8.16 -0.04 7.66
N LYS A 39 -7.94 -1.36 7.69
CA LYS A 39 -8.12 -2.18 8.92
C LYS A 39 -7.22 -1.71 10.06
N ILE A 40 -5.96 -1.37 9.76
CA ILE A 40 -5.00 -0.87 10.75
C ILE A 40 -5.42 0.52 11.26
N GLU A 41 -5.83 1.42 10.37
CA GLU A 41 -6.31 2.75 10.71
C GLU A 41 -7.53 2.70 11.64
N SER A 42 -8.51 1.83 11.35
CA SER A 42 -9.68 1.64 12.21
C SER A 42 -9.29 1.15 13.61
N LYS A 43 -8.38 0.17 13.71
CA LYS A 43 -7.89 -0.32 15.01
C LYS A 43 -7.12 0.74 15.78
N LYS A 44 -6.22 1.46 15.09
CA LYS A 44 -5.48 2.58 15.69
C LYS A 44 -6.44 3.64 16.24
N LYS A 45 -7.45 4.03 15.46
CA LYS A 45 -8.47 5.00 15.87
C LYS A 45 -9.20 4.56 17.14
N ALA A 46 -9.68 3.32 17.18
CA ALA A 46 -10.37 2.78 18.36
C ALA A 46 -9.48 2.81 19.62
N VAL A 47 -8.20 2.44 19.49
CA VAL A 47 -7.24 2.51 20.60
C VAL A 47 -6.97 3.96 21.02
N SER A 48 -6.86 4.90 20.08
CA SER A 48 -6.69 6.32 20.38
C SER A 48 -7.90 6.91 21.12
N GLU A 49 -9.12 6.53 20.74
CA GLU A 49 -10.36 6.95 21.42
C GLU A 49 -10.43 6.39 22.86
N GLN A 50 -10.05 5.13 23.05
CA GLN A 50 -9.94 4.55 24.39
C GLN A 50 -8.88 5.26 25.24
N LEU A 51 -7.72 5.58 24.66
CA LEU A 51 -6.66 6.33 25.34
C LEU A 51 -7.12 7.74 25.76
N ALA A 52 -8.01 8.37 24.99
CA ALA A 52 -8.54 9.69 25.33
C ALA A 52 -9.49 9.66 26.55
N THR A 53 -10.22 8.57 26.76
CA THR A 53 -11.11 8.39 27.93
C THR A 53 -10.37 7.89 29.17
N TYR A 54 -9.10 7.58 29.03
CA TYR A 54 -8.30 6.89 30.03
C TYR A 54 -8.16 7.63 31.36
N ASP A 55 -7.94 8.95 31.32
CA ASP A 55 -7.78 9.74 32.55
C ASP A 55 -9.09 9.80 33.37
N ALA A 56 -10.26 9.76 32.71
CA ALA A 56 -11.56 9.68 33.36
C ALA A 56 -11.76 8.31 34.05
N ILE A 57 -11.37 7.22 33.38
CA ILE A 57 -11.42 5.86 33.95
C ILE A 57 -10.50 5.77 35.17
N LYS A 58 -9.26 6.26 35.06
CA LYS A 58 -8.28 6.32 36.16
C LYS A 58 -8.88 7.03 37.38
N ASN A 59 -9.42 8.23 37.17
CA ASN A 59 -9.94 9.06 38.25
C ASN A 59 -11.14 8.40 38.97
N LYS A 60 -12.01 7.71 38.22
CA LYS A 60 -13.12 6.94 38.79
C LYS A 60 -12.64 5.71 39.57
N ALA A 61 -11.71 4.94 38.99
CA ALA A 61 -11.24 3.67 39.54
C ALA A 61 -10.44 3.83 40.84
N ALA A 62 -9.68 4.92 40.99
CA ALA A 62 -8.84 5.15 42.15
C ALA A 62 -9.46 6.14 43.18
N SER A 63 -10.77 6.40 43.07
CA SER A 63 -11.49 7.40 43.90
C SER A 63 -11.41 7.15 45.41
N ASN A 64 -11.20 5.91 45.84
CA ASN A 64 -11.01 5.51 47.24
C ASN A 64 -9.56 5.11 47.58
N PHE A 65 -8.61 5.28 46.66
CA PHE A 65 -7.19 4.95 46.90
C PHE A 65 -6.52 6.12 47.62
N ILE A 66 -5.74 5.82 48.66
CA ILE A 66 -4.98 6.79 49.45
C ILE A 66 -3.53 6.33 49.66
N GLY A 67 -2.63 7.27 49.91
CA GLY A 67 -1.22 7.02 50.21
C GLY A 67 -0.50 6.21 49.13
N THR A 68 0.41 5.35 49.54
CA THR A 68 1.29 4.56 48.64
C THR A 68 0.54 3.67 47.64
N ARG A 69 -0.69 3.24 47.95
CA ARG A 69 -1.54 2.48 47.00
C ARG A 69 -1.97 3.33 45.81
N ARG A 70 -2.24 4.62 46.03
CA ARG A 70 -2.59 5.55 44.96
C ARG A 70 -1.37 5.80 44.06
N ASP A 71 -0.20 5.99 44.66
CA ASP A 71 1.03 6.28 43.92
C ASP A 71 1.48 5.08 43.06
N ASP A 72 1.42 3.85 43.59
CA ASP A 72 1.72 2.64 42.82
C ASP A 72 0.75 2.45 41.64
N PHE A 73 -0.55 2.67 41.88
CA PHE A 73 -1.56 2.62 40.83
C PHE A 73 -1.30 3.66 39.74
N ASP A 74 -1.09 4.93 40.13
CA ASP A 74 -0.83 6.04 39.21
C ASP A 74 0.43 5.80 38.37
N SER A 75 1.49 5.22 38.96
CA SER A 75 2.73 4.86 38.28
C SER A 75 2.51 3.76 37.22
N LYS A 76 1.84 2.66 37.58
CA LYS A 76 1.51 1.57 36.64
C LYS A 76 0.64 2.06 35.49
N VAL A 77 -0.33 2.92 35.82
CA VAL A 77 -1.22 3.57 34.87
C VAL A 77 -0.43 4.47 33.89
N LYS A 78 0.51 5.26 34.39
CA LYS A 78 1.39 6.09 33.55
C LYS A 78 2.23 5.24 32.59
N LEU A 79 2.79 4.12 33.07
CA LEU A 79 3.55 3.18 32.22
C LEU A 79 2.69 2.58 31.12
N LEU A 80 1.46 2.15 31.44
CA LEU A 80 0.52 1.64 30.44
C LEU A 80 0.17 2.69 29.39
N LYS A 81 -0.13 3.93 29.81
CA LYS A 81 -0.40 5.06 28.88
C LYS A 81 0.78 5.31 27.95
N GLY A 82 2.01 5.26 28.48
CA GLY A 82 3.24 5.36 27.70
C GLY A 82 3.38 4.23 26.66
N ALA A 83 3.16 2.98 27.08
CA ALA A 83 3.23 1.82 26.18
C ALA A 83 2.19 1.89 25.04
N VAL A 84 0.95 2.25 25.36
CA VAL A 84 -0.12 2.43 24.36
C VAL A 84 0.23 3.57 23.40
N THR A 85 0.76 4.70 23.89
CA THR A 85 1.19 5.81 23.04
C THR A 85 2.32 5.39 22.09
N SER A 86 3.30 4.65 22.59
CA SER A 86 4.39 4.10 21.76
C SER A 86 3.86 3.15 20.68
N TRP A 87 2.87 2.31 21.02
CA TRP A 87 2.20 1.43 20.06
C TRP A 87 1.44 2.22 18.97
N ILE A 88 0.72 3.29 19.35
CA ILE A 88 0.01 4.17 18.40
C ILE A 88 1.01 4.80 17.41
N ASN A 89 2.15 5.28 17.91
CA ASN A 89 3.19 5.90 17.08
C ASN A 89 3.83 4.87 16.13
N SER A 90 4.18 3.70 16.63
CA SER A 90 4.72 2.60 15.80
C SER A 90 3.72 2.16 14.73
N THR A 91 2.43 2.14 15.07
CA THR A 91 1.35 1.83 14.13
C THR A 91 1.18 2.92 13.07
N GLN A 92 1.36 4.20 13.43
CA GLN A 92 1.39 5.29 12.45
C GLN A 92 2.55 5.13 11.47
N ASN A 93 3.76 4.83 11.96
CA ASN A 93 4.92 4.57 11.10
C ASN A 93 4.64 3.42 10.10
N ASN A 94 3.97 2.35 10.55
CA ASN A 94 3.56 1.26 9.67
C ASN A 94 2.56 1.71 8.59
N ILE A 95 1.60 2.57 8.93
CA ILE A 95 0.66 3.15 7.95
C ILE A 95 1.42 3.98 6.91
N ASP A 96 2.40 4.77 7.33
CA ASP A 96 3.19 5.61 6.44
C ASP A 96 4.07 4.76 5.50
N LEU A 97 4.67 3.68 6.00
CA LEU A 97 5.38 2.70 5.17
C LEU A 97 4.45 2.03 4.14
N ILE A 98 3.21 1.71 4.51
CA ILE A 98 2.23 1.18 3.56
C ILE A 98 1.88 2.21 2.47
N ASN A 99 1.73 3.49 2.84
CA ASN A 99 1.49 4.56 1.87
C ASN A 99 2.64 4.70 0.87
N GLN A 100 3.88 4.64 1.35
CA GLN A 100 5.07 4.65 0.49
C GLN A 100 5.06 3.48 -0.49
N LYS A 101 4.80 2.25 -0.02
CA LYS A 101 4.71 1.07 -0.89
C LYS A 101 3.60 1.20 -1.94
N ILE A 102 2.43 1.73 -1.56
CA ILE A 102 1.34 1.99 -2.52
C ILE A 102 1.80 2.98 -3.58
N ALA A 103 2.50 4.05 -3.21
CA ALA A 103 3.01 5.04 -4.15
C ALA A 103 4.04 4.41 -5.13
N THR A 104 4.99 3.63 -4.63
CA THR A 104 5.97 2.90 -5.45
C THR A 104 5.28 1.98 -6.46
N TYR A 105 4.39 1.12 -6.01
CA TYR A 105 3.64 0.22 -6.90
C TYR A 105 2.76 0.97 -7.89
N THR A 106 2.21 2.13 -7.51
CA THR A 106 1.42 2.95 -8.43
C THR A 106 2.31 3.51 -9.55
N ALA A 107 3.54 3.94 -9.23
CA ALA A 107 4.51 4.39 -10.20
C ALA A 107 4.94 3.25 -11.14
N GLU A 108 5.25 2.06 -10.61
CA GLU A 108 5.58 0.87 -11.40
C GLU A 108 4.45 0.50 -12.37
N ALA A 109 3.20 0.42 -11.90
CA ALA A 109 2.04 0.15 -12.74
C ALA A 109 1.80 1.21 -13.82
N SER A 110 2.16 2.47 -13.54
CA SER A 110 2.08 3.58 -14.50
C SER A 110 3.16 3.44 -15.57
N ASN A 111 4.39 3.13 -15.16
CA ASN A 111 5.52 2.91 -16.08
C ASN A 111 5.24 1.73 -17.04
N LEU A 112 4.69 0.62 -16.54
CA LEU A 112 4.25 -0.50 -17.39
C LEU A 112 3.17 -0.06 -18.37
N SER A 113 2.21 0.76 -17.94
CA SER A 113 1.18 1.31 -18.83
C SER A 113 1.76 2.17 -19.95
N ILE A 114 2.77 2.98 -19.64
CA ILE A 114 3.48 3.82 -20.60
C ILE A 114 4.27 2.93 -21.58
N GLY A 115 5.03 1.96 -21.06
CA GLY A 115 5.78 1.00 -21.87
C GLY A 115 4.89 0.22 -22.85
N MET A 116 3.75 -0.28 -22.39
CA MET A 116 2.76 -0.92 -23.26
C MET A 116 2.22 0.00 -24.35
N SER A 117 2.03 1.30 -24.06
CA SER A 117 1.58 2.27 -25.06
C SER A 117 2.61 2.44 -26.18
N TYR A 118 3.90 2.57 -25.83
CA TYR A 118 4.98 2.64 -26.81
C TYR A 118 5.14 1.34 -27.60
N ALA A 119 5.08 0.19 -26.92
CA ALA A 119 5.14 -1.12 -27.56
C ALA A 119 3.97 -1.32 -28.55
N ASN A 120 2.74 -0.93 -28.17
CA ASN A 120 1.58 -0.99 -29.06
C ASN A 120 1.72 -0.09 -30.29
N LYS A 121 2.26 1.12 -30.15
CA LYS A 121 2.53 1.99 -31.30
C LYS A 121 3.51 1.35 -32.27
N THR A 122 4.57 0.73 -31.74
CA THR A 122 5.59 0.03 -32.54
C THR A 122 5.01 -1.22 -33.21
N LEU A 123 4.18 -1.98 -32.48
CA LEU A 123 3.48 -3.15 -33.01
C LEU A 123 2.60 -2.76 -34.20
N ASN A 124 1.79 -1.72 -34.05
CA ASN A 124 0.92 -1.24 -35.13
C ASN A 124 1.73 -0.81 -36.37
N TYR A 125 2.90 -0.20 -36.17
CA TYR A 125 3.81 0.14 -37.27
C TYR A 125 4.31 -1.10 -38.01
N TYR A 126 4.79 -2.13 -37.29
CA TYR A 126 5.27 -3.35 -37.94
C TYR A 126 4.15 -4.14 -38.62
N VAL A 127 2.96 -4.20 -38.02
CA VAL A 127 1.78 -4.80 -38.66
C VAL A 127 1.44 -4.06 -39.97
N TYR A 128 1.50 -2.73 -39.97
CA TYR A 128 1.30 -1.95 -41.19
C TYR A 128 2.34 -2.28 -42.26
N MET A 129 3.63 -2.31 -41.90
CA MET A 129 4.72 -2.62 -42.83
C MET A 129 4.59 -4.05 -43.40
N GLN A 130 4.28 -5.05 -42.56
CA GLN A 130 4.03 -6.42 -42.99
C GLN A 130 2.90 -6.49 -44.03
N ASN A 131 1.80 -5.77 -43.79
CA ASN A 131 0.66 -5.74 -44.70
C ASN A 131 0.99 -5.08 -46.04
N GLN A 132 1.91 -4.11 -46.07
CA GLN A 132 2.39 -3.54 -47.32
C GLN A 132 3.33 -4.49 -48.08
N ASN A 133 4.12 -5.27 -47.33
CA ASN A 133 5.06 -6.25 -47.90
C ASN A 133 4.38 -7.48 -48.50
N ASN A 134 3.13 -7.75 -48.09
CA ASN A 134 2.29 -8.86 -48.56
C ASN A 134 1.36 -8.48 -49.74
N LYS A 135 1.42 -7.23 -50.23
CA LYS A 135 0.69 -6.77 -51.42
C LYS A 135 1.57 -6.82 -52.65
#